data_AF-A0A2N9MUF4-F1
#
_entry.id   AF-A0A2N9MUF4-F1
#
_cell.length_a   1.000
_cell.length_b   1.000
_cell.length_c   1.000
_cell.angle_alpha   90.00
_cell.angle_beta   90.00
_cell.angle_gamma   90.00
#
_symmetry.space_group_name_H-M   'P 1'
#
loop_
_entity.id
_entity.type
_entity.pdbx_description
1 polymer ?
#
loop_
_entity_poly.entity_id
_entity_poly.type
_entity_poly.pdbx_seq_one_letter_code
_entity_poly.pdbx_strand_id
1 'polypeptide(L)'
;MSRDSRRIIDSRHWIGDLAIRQLSLASRGLCVDLTALAEQGNPAGFLTLPRALILSLVGITEQDYAAGLAELEAAGVFRRDESGAVFSPGLVKRETNRANGRRGGNPKL
;
A
#
# COMPACT_ATOMS: atom_id res chain seq x y z
N MET A 1 10.47 -7.59 24.56
CA MET A 1 10.63 -6.23 24.02
C MET A 1 11.87 -6.24 23.14
N SER A 2 11.91 -6.01 21.84
CA SER A 2 11.02 -5.31 20.90
C SER A 2 11.05 -6.06 19.56
N ARG A 3 9.89 -6.46 19.05
CA ARG A 3 9.73 -6.84 17.64
C ARG A 3 8.72 -5.86 17.02
N ASP A 4 9.06 -4.58 16.99
CA ASP A 4 8.45 -3.65 16.03
C ASP A 4 9.04 -3.89 14.63
N SER A 5 8.96 -5.15 14.18
CA SER A 5 9.19 -5.50 12.79
C SER A 5 7.88 -5.20 12.07
N ARG A 6 7.60 -3.91 11.83
CA ARG A 6 6.41 -3.43 11.11
C ARG A 6 6.21 -4.31 9.89
N ARG A 7 5.21 -5.21 9.98
CA ARG A 7 4.93 -6.18 8.93
C ARG A 7 4.61 -5.40 7.68
N ILE A 8 5.36 -5.69 6.63
CA ILE A 8 5.12 -5.12 5.33
C ILE A 8 4.02 -5.94 4.70
N ILE A 9 2.85 -5.34 4.58
CA ILE A 9 1.69 -5.96 3.96
C ILE A 9 1.89 -5.93 2.44
N ASP A 10 2.15 -7.10 1.84
CA ASP A 10 2.31 -7.29 0.39
C ASP A 10 0.96 -7.70 -0.22
N SER A 11 0.59 -7.12 -1.37
CA SER A 11 -0.62 -7.48 -2.14
C SER A 11 -0.72 -8.97 -2.42
N ARG A 12 0.40 -9.70 -2.48
CA ARG A 12 0.42 -11.16 -2.71
C ARG A 12 0.11 -12.01 -1.47
N HIS A 13 0.10 -11.42 -0.28
CA HIS A 13 -0.15 -12.13 0.99
C HIS A 13 -1.38 -11.63 1.75
N TRP A 14 -2.22 -10.82 1.10
CA TRP A 14 -3.36 -10.16 1.74
C TRP A 14 -4.40 -11.12 2.33
N ILE A 15 -4.59 -12.30 1.73
CA ILE A 15 -5.52 -13.34 2.21
C ILE A 15 -5.13 -13.89 3.59
N GLY A 16 -3.83 -13.94 3.88
CA GLY A 16 -3.27 -14.53 5.11
C GLY A 16 -2.94 -13.53 6.21
N ASP A 17 -3.01 -12.22 5.94
CA ASP A 17 -2.66 -11.20 6.93
C ASP A 17 -3.86 -10.85 7.82
N LEU A 18 -3.72 -11.14 9.12
CA LEU A 18 -4.75 -10.84 10.12
C LEU A 18 -5.05 -9.34 10.21
N ALA A 19 -4.07 -8.46 9.97
CA ALA A 19 -4.29 -7.01 10.01
C ALA A 19 -5.28 -6.56 8.92
N ILE A 20 -5.19 -7.14 7.72
CA ILE A 20 -6.15 -6.87 6.63
C ILE A 20 -7.51 -7.51 6.94
N ARG A 21 -7.53 -8.69 7.56
CA ARG A 21 -8.78 -9.38 7.95
C ARG A 21 -9.60 -8.61 8.98
N GLN A 22 -8.95 -7.78 9.79
CA GLN A 22 -9.61 -6.92 10.79
C GLN A 22 -10.23 -5.66 10.17
N LEU A 23 -9.85 -5.29 8.94
CA LEU A 23 -10.46 -4.17 8.23
C LEU A 23 -11.92 -4.47 7.88
N SER A 24 -12.73 -3.42 7.79
CA SER A 24 -14.09 -3.50 7.28
C SER A 24 -14.09 -4.09 5.85
N LEU A 25 -15.22 -4.67 5.44
CA LEU A 25 -15.33 -5.26 4.10
C LEU A 25 -15.05 -4.23 2.99
N ALA A 26 -15.54 -3.00 3.16
CA ALA A 26 -15.30 -1.90 2.23
C ALA A 26 -13.80 -1.55 2.16
N SER A 27 -13.14 -1.39 3.32
CA SER A 27 -11.72 -1.07 3.40
C SER A 27 -10.82 -2.17 2.84
N ARG A 28 -11.23 -3.43 2.91
CA ARG A 28 -10.55 -4.54 2.22
C ARG A 28 -10.64 -4.43 0.70
N GLY A 29 -11.79 -4.06 0.16
CA GLY A 29 -11.93 -3.77 -1.28
C GLY A 29 -11.04 -2.61 -1.70
N LEU A 30 -11.13 -1.49 -0.96
CA LEU A 30 -10.31 -0.31 -1.19
C LEU A 30 -8.81 -0.62 -1.13
N CYS A 31 -8.39 -1.50 -0.21
CA CYS A 31 -7.00 -1.95 -0.12
C CYS A 31 -6.49 -2.51 -1.45
N VAL A 32 -7.29 -3.37 -2.10
CA VAL A 32 -6.91 -4.03 -3.35
C VAL A 32 -6.75 -2.98 -4.45
N ASP A 33 -7.74 -2.11 -4.61
CA ASP A 33 -7.73 -1.10 -5.66
C ASP A 33 -6.58 -0.10 -5.48
N LEU A 34 -6.42 0.47 -4.28
CA LEU A 34 -5.36 1.44 -4.02
C LEU A 34 -3.97 0.81 -4.16
N THR A 35 -3.80 -0.45 -3.79
CA THR A 35 -2.51 -1.14 -3.95
C THR A 35 -2.19 -1.32 -5.43
N ALA A 36 -3.18 -1.68 -6.26
CA ALA A 36 -3.01 -1.79 -7.71
C ALA A 36 -2.68 -0.44 -8.37
N LEU A 37 -3.32 0.65 -7.94
CA LEU A 37 -3.01 2.00 -8.41
C LEU A 37 -1.62 2.45 -7.97
N ALA A 38 -1.24 2.18 -6.71
CA ALA A 38 0.07 2.53 -6.17
C ALA A 38 1.20 1.75 -6.85
N GLU A 39 1.00 0.47 -7.20
CA GLU A 39 1.99 -0.34 -7.92
C GLU A 39 2.30 0.22 -9.31
N GLN A 40 1.29 0.81 -9.97
CA GLN A 40 1.44 1.48 -11.28
C GLN A 40 1.91 2.94 -11.18
N GLY A 41 1.98 3.49 -9.96
CA GLY A 41 2.40 4.86 -9.72
C GLY A 41 3.86 5.11 -10.13
N ASN A 42 4.19 6.38 -10.36
CA ASN A 42 5.57 6.82 -10.57
C ASN A 42 5.87 8.03 -9.68
N PRO A 43 6.56 7.84 -8.53
CA PRO A 43 7.30 6.64 -8.13
C PRO A 43 6.42 5.44 -7.73
N ALA A 44 6.92 4.22 -7.96
CA ALA A 44 6.18 3.00 -7.63
C ALA A 44 5.93 2.88 -6.12
N GLY A 45 4.72 2.49 -5.77
CA GLY A 45 4.22 2.44 -4.41
C GLY A 45 3.53 3.73 -3.94
N PHE A 46 3.51 4.80 -4.74
CA PHE A 46 2.81 6.04 -4.41
C PHE A 46 1.50 6.18 -5.17
N LEU A 47 0.46 6.72 -4.52
CA LEU A 47 -0.76 7.14 -5.18
C LEU A 47 -0.53 8.49 -5.86
N THR A 48 -0.18 8.46 -7.14
CA THR A 48 0.18 9.66 -7.91
C THR A 48 -0.98 10.24 -8.73
N LEU A 49 -2.08 9.52 -8.84
CA LEU A 49 -3.27 10.01 -9.54
C LEU A 49 -4.00 11.07 -8.71
N PRO A 50 -4.65 12.07 -9.36
CA PRO A 50 -5.50 13.02 -8.66
C PRO A 50 -6.59 12.32 -7.84
N ARG A 51 -6.89 12.83 -6.64
CA ARG A 51 -7.90 12.26 -5.73
C ARG A 51 -9.23 11.97 -6.44
N ALA A 52 -9.76 12.95 -7.19
CA ALA A 52 -11.02 12.80 -7.92
C ALA A 52 -11.01 11.65 -8.94
N LEU A 53 -9.86 11.39 -9.59
CA LEU A 53 -9.72 10.27 -10.52
C LEU A 53 -9.69 8.94 -9.76
N ILE A 54 -9.01 8.88 -8.60
CA ILE A 54 -9.02 7.69 -7.74
C ILE A 54 -10.46 7.35 -7.31
N LEU A 55 -11.22 8.33 -6.82
CA LEU A 55 -12.63 8.11 -6.44
C LEU A 55 -13.47 7.56 -7.60
N SER A 56 -13.28 8.12 -8.80
CA SER A 56 -13.98 7.69 -10.01
C SER A 56 -13.61 6.26 -10.43
N LEU A 57 -12.33 5.91 -10.41
CA LEU A 57 -11.84 4.57 -10.76
C LEU A 57 -12.29 3.50 -9.77
N VAL A 58 -12.32 3.83 -8.48
CA VAL A 58 -12.76 2.91 -7.41
C VAL A 58 -14.29 2.87 -7.29
N GLY A 59 -14.98 3.93 -7.72
CA GLY A 59 -16.44 4.02 -7.65
C GLY A 59 -16.98 4.29 -6.25
N ILE A 60 -16.30 5.14 -5.47
CA ILE A 60 -16.66 5.44 -4.08
C ILE A 60 -16.72 6.95 -3.80
N THR A 61 -17.38 7.33 -2.71
CA THR A 61 -17.45 8.72 -2.26
C THR A 61 -16.15 9.16 -1.56
N GLU A 62 -15.94 10.47 -1.44
CA GLU A 62 -14.81 11.01 -0.64
C GLU A 62 -14.90 10.56 0.82
N GLN A 63 -16.11 10.43 1.37
CA GLN A 63 -16.33 9.99 2.74
C GLN A 63 -15.90 8.52 2.93
N ASP A 64 -16.30 7.64 2.01
CA ASP A 64 -15.89 6.22 2.04
C ASP A 64 -14.39 6.08 1.83
N TYR A 65 -13.81 6.89 0.93
CA TYR A 65 -12.38 6.93 0.72
C TYR A 65 -11.63 7.35 1.98
N ALA A 66 -12.06 8.42 2.64
CA ALA A 66 -11.41 8.92 3.86
C ALA A 66 -11.51 7.91 5.01
N ALA A 67 -12.69 7.30 5.22
CA ALA A 67 -12.89 6.28 6.23
C ALA A 67 -12.04 5.03 5.97
N GLY A 68 -12.04 4.54 4.73
CA GLY A 68 -11.27 3.36 4.37
C GLY A 68 -9.76 3.61 4.38
N LEU A 69 -9.31 4.78 3.92
CA LEU A 69 -7.89 5.14 4.00
C LEU A 69 -7.42 5.23 5.45
N ALA A 70 -8.24 5.76 6.37
CA ALA A 70 -7.89 5.80 7.79
C ALA A 70 -7.69 4.40 8.39
N GLU A 71 -8.55 3.44 8.05
CA GLU A 71 -8.37 2.03 8.44
C GLU A 71 -7.07 1.43 7.87
N LEU A 72 -6.78 1.71 6.60
CA LEU A 72 -5.57 1.23 5.92
C LEU A 72 -4.28 1.83 6.49
N GLU A 73 -4.33 3.10 6.90
CA GLU A 73 -3.24 3.79 7.59
C GLU A 73 -3.03 3.21 9.00
N ALA A 74 -4.11 2.94 9.74
CA ALA A 74 -4.06 2.29 11.05
C ALA A 74 -3.47 0.87 10.99
N ALA A 75 -3.77 0.12 9.92
CA ALA A 75 -3.18 -1.19 9.66
C ALA A 75 -1.74 -1.13 9.10
N GLY A 76 -1.24 0.06 8.75
CA GLY A 76 0.10 0.26 8.20
C GLY A 76 0.27 -0.18 6.75
N VAL A 77 -0.83 -0.42 6.02
CA VAL A 77 -0.83 -0.75 4.58
C VAL A 77 -0.37 0.47 3.77
N PHE A 78 -0.93 1.63 4.13
CA PHE A 78 -0.59 2.93 3.57
C PHE A 78 -0.05 3.86 4.64
N ARG A 79 0.74 4.85 4.21
CA ARG A 79 1.22 5.96 5.02
C ARG A 79 1.20 7.23 4.21
N ARG A 80 1.25 8.37 4.90
CA ARG A 80 1.52 9.67 4.30
C ARG A 80 2.96 10.08 4.56
N ASP A 81 3.57 10.72 3.57
CA ASP A 81 4.83 11.44 3.78
C ASP A 81 4.59 12.86 4.30
N GLU A 82 5.66 13.63 4.47
CA GLU A 82 5.62 15.01 4.97
C GLU A 82 4.85 15.96 4.04
N SER A 83 4.73 15.62 2.76
CA SER A 83 3.95 16.39 1.78
C SER A 83 2.46 16.01 1.75
N GLY A 84 2.08 14.98 2.50
CA GLY A 84 0.73 14.41 2.49
C GLY A 84 0.49 13.40 1.37
N ALA A 85 1.50 13.01 0.61
CA ALA A 85 1.37 12.01 -0.44
C ALA A 85 1.19 10.62 0.19
N VAL A 86 0.21 9.86 -0.32
CA VAL A 86 -0.13 8.54 0.19
C VAL A 86 0.68 7.48 -0.54
N PHE A 87 1.34 6.59 0.21
CA PHE A 87 2.18 5.53 -0.35
C PHE A 87 2.08 4.23 0.45
N SER A 88 2.33 3.11 -0.21
CA SER A 88 2.49 1.79 0.43
C SER A 88 3.97 1.52 0.71
N PRO A 89 4.39 1.44 1.98
CA PRO A 89 5.78 1.14 2.33
C PRO A 89 6.26 -0.20 1.79
N GLY A 90 5.35 -1.15 1.64
CA GLY A 90 5.65 -2.47 1.12
C GLY A 90 6.02 -2.48 -0.35
N LEU A 91 5.24 -1.77 -1.16
CA LEU A 91 5.54 -1.60 -2.57
C LEU A 91 6.84 -0.83 -2.78
N VAL A 92 7.06 0.26 -2.03
CA VAL A 92 8.31 1.03 -2.11
C VAL A 92 9.52 0.14 -1.80
N LYS A 93 9.46 -0.66 -0.72
CA LYS A 93 10.54 -1.61 -0.38
C LYS A 93 10.73 -2.67 -1.45
N ARG A 94 9.64 -3.23 -1.99
CA ARG A 94 9.69 -4.23 -3.06
C ARG A 94 10.35 -3.66 -4.31
N GLU A 95 9.99 -2.45 -4.73
CA GLU A 95 10.61 -1.81 -5.88
C GLU A 95 12.09 -1.50 -5.64
N THR A 96 12.44 -1.02 -4.44
CA THR A 96 13.84 -0.82 -4.04
C THR A 96 14.64 -2.12 -4.13
N ASN A 97 14.08 -3.22 -3.62
CA ASN A 97 14.70 -4.54 -3.69
C ASN A 97 14.82 -5.04 -5.14
N ARG A 98 13.81 -4.79 -5.98
CA ARG A 98 13.84 -5.14 -7.41
C ARG A 98 14.95 -4.38 -8.13
N ALA A 99 15.07 -3.07 -7.89
CA ALA A 99 16.12 -2.24 -8.45
C ALA A 99 17.52 -2.70 -8.00
N ASN A 100 17.67 -3.06 -6.71
CA ASN A 100 18.93 -3.58 -6.16
C ASN A 100 19.28 -4.97 -6.69
N GLY A 101 18.31 -5.89 -6.77
CA GLY A 101 18.50 -7.23 -7.32
C GLY A 101 18.86 -7.23 -8.81
N ARG A 102 18.38 -6.23 -9.56
CA ARG A 102 18.77 -6.01 -10.97
C ARG A 102 20.24 -5.61 -11.13
N ARG A 103 20.90 -5.09 -10.08
CA ARG A 103 22.33 -4.74 -10.07
C ARG A 103 23.25 -5.92 -9.68
N GLY A 104 22.71 -7.13 -9.54
CA GLY A 104 23.48 -8.35 -9.27
C GLY A 104 23.30 -8.82 -7.83
N GLY A 105 22.63 -9.96 -7.66
CA GLY A 105 22.58 -10.68 -6.39
C GLY A 105 23.92 -11.37 -6.08
N ASN A 106 24.23 -11.52 -4.79
CA ASN A 106 25.43 -12.16 -4.27
C ASN A 106 25.77 -13.47 -5.03
N PRO A 107 26.93 -13.60 -5.69
CA PRO A 107 27.30 -14.79 -6.47
C PRO A 107 27.71 -16.01 -5.60
N LYS A 108 27.38 -16.02 -4.30
CA LYS A 108 27.79 -17.04 -3.33
C LYS A 108 26.65 -17.61 -2.48
N LEU A 109 25.40 -17.53 -2.96
CA LEU A 109 24.27 -18.27 -2.37
C LEU A 109 23.93 -19.47 -3.26
#